data_AF-A0A8W8NXF7-F1
#
_entry.id   AF-A0A8W8NXF7-F1
#
_cell.length_a   1.000
_cell.length_b   1.000
_cell.length_c   1.000
_cell.angle_alpha   90.00
_cell.angle_beta   90.00
_cell.angle_gamma   90.00
#
_symmetry.space_group_name_H-M   'P 1'
#
loop_
_entity.id
_entity.type
_entity.pdbx_description
1 polymer ?
#
loop_
_entity_poly.entity_id
_entity_poly.type
_entity_poly.pdbx_seq_one_letter_code
_entity_poly.pdbx_strand_id
1 'polypeptide(L)'
;MPAKISPEARKAQEPIVSAGKAMIDGACHMVTAAKQLAVNPKDPPTYQLYSNHSKSVDCAPGQRECDESIDKLNRSIRDLDQASLAAISQSLQQRTEKSLRGFQEQMIGSAREIHDLCSKVKDSAKAEPENLGHRVTMMASYFGPLSDGAVGAALLIQNSKQQTHILDLTKTVAESALQFMYSCKEG
;
A
#
# COMPACT_ATOMS: atom_id res chain seq x y z
N MET A 1 19.81 -33.54 -19.23
CA MET A 1 19.44 -33.85 -17.83
C MET A 1 18.58 -32.71 -17.30
N PRO A 2 17.38 -32.95 -16.74
CA PRO A 2 16.56 -31.88 -16.14
C PRO A 2 17.28 -31.25 -14.95
N ALA A 3 17.11 -29.94 -14.74
CA ALA A 3 17.69 -29.25 -13.60
C ALA A 3 17.07 -29.73 -12.27
N LYS A 4 17.89 -29.99 -11.25
CA LYS A 4 17.43 -30.32 -9.90
C LYS A 4 17.15 -29.01 -9.14
N ILE A 5 15.88 -28.74 -8.87
CA ILE A 5 15.44 -27.59 -8.05
C ILE A 5 15.46 -28.02 -6.58
N SER A 6 16.06 -27.21 -5.70
CA SER A 6 16.07 -27.49 -4.26
C SER A 6 14.67 -27.32 -3.65
N PRO A 7 14.39 -27.93 -2.48
CA PRO A 7 13.13 -27.72 -1.75
C PRO A 7 12.86 -26.23 -1.45
N GLU A 8 13.90 -25.48 -1.11
CA GLU A 8 13.81 -24.04 -0.79
C GLU A 8 13.45 -23.24 -2.03
N ALA A 9 14.09 -23.52 -3.17
CA ALA A 9 13.78 -22.89 -4.44
C ALA A 9 12.35 -23.22 -4.91
N ARG A 10 11.87 -24.45 -4.66
CA ARG A 10 10.48 -24.83 -4.96
C ARG A 10 9.48 -24.03 -4.12
N LYS A 11 9.76 -23.85 -2.82
CA LYS A 11 8.91 -23.06 -1.92
C LYS A 11 8.88 -21.58 -2.32
N ALA A 12 10.02 -21.02 -2.73
CA ALA A 12 10.10 -19.64 -3.23
C ALA A 12 9.29 -19.44 -4.53
N GLN A 13 9.20 -20.45 -5.39
CA GLN A 13 8.41 -20.39 -6.63
C GLN A 13 6.90 -20.58 -6.43
N GLU A 14 6.46 -21.06 -5.27
CA GLU A 14 5.06 -21.41 -5.02
C GLU A 14 4.09 -20.22 -5.19
N PRO A 15 4.38 -18.98 -4.72
CA PRO A 15 3.54 -17.81 -4.98
C PRO A 15 3.40 -17.50 -6.47
N ILE A 16 4.49 -17.61 -7.24
CA ILE A 16 4.53 -17.33 -8.67
C ILE A 16 3.69 -18.37 -9.43
N VAL A 17 3.88 -19.66 -9.11
CA VAL A 17 3.14 -20.75 -9.76
C VAL A 17 1.66 -20.71 -9.41
N SER A 18 1.32 -20.39 -8.16
CA SER A 18 -0.07 -20.23 -7.71
C SER A 18 -0.75 -19.07 -8.43
N ALA A 19 -0.11 -17.91 -8.50
CA ALA A 19 -0.60 -16.75 -9.25
C ALA A 19 -0.76 -17.08 -10.75
N GLY A 20 0.22 -17.75 -11.34
CA GLY A 20 0.15 -18.19 -12.74
C GLY A 20 -1.03 -19.12 -13.03
N LYS A 21 -1.33 -20.07 -12.12
CA LYS A 21 -2.51 -20.93 -12.23
C LYS A 21 -3.81 -20.13 -12.12
N ALA A 22 -3.92 -19.27 -11.11
CA ALA A 22 -5.10 -18.42 -10.92
C ALA A 22 -5.36 -17.51 -12.12
N MET A 23 -4.29 -16.97 -12.73
CA MET A 23 -4.37 -16.16 -13.95
C MET A 23 -4.88 -16.98 -15.14
N ILE A 24 -4.36 -18.20 -15.36
CA ILE A 24 -4.83 -19.08 -16.44
C ILE A 24 -6.30 -19.45 -16.23
N ASP A 25 -6.68 -19.83 -15.01
CA ASP A 25 -8.06 -20.16 -14.67
C ASP A 25 -8.98 -18.95 -14.88
N GLY A 26 -8.58 -17.76 -14.43
CA GLY A 26 -9.28 -16.51 -14.67
C GLY A 26 -9.48 -16.23 -16.16
N ALA A 27 -8.44 -16.41 -16.98
CA ALA A 27 -8.50 -16.22 -18.42
C ALA A 27 -9.45 -17.22 -19.10
N CYS A 28 -9.43 -18.50 -18.71
CA CYS A 28 -10.35 -19.51 -19.21
C CYS A 28 -11.82 -19.17 -18.90
N HIS A 29 -12.11 -18.73 -17.68
CA HIS A 29 -13.46 -18.30 -17.30
C HIS A 29 -13.88 -17.02 -18.03
N MET A 30 -12.97 -16.05 -18.21
CA MET A 30 -13.22 -14.83 -18.97
C MET A 30 -13.57 -15.13 -20.43
N VAL A 31 -12.82 -16.01 -21.10
CA VAL A 31 -13.11 -16.44 -22.48
C VAL A 31 -14.47 -17.15 -22.55
N THR A 32 -14.82 -17.96 -21.55
CA THR A 32 -16.10 -18.65 -21.48
C THR A 32 -17.27 -17.67 -21.34
N ALA A 33 -17.15 -16.68 -20.44
CA ALA A 33 -18.14 -15.63 -20.27
C ALA A 33 -18.25 -14.73 -21.53
N ALA A 34 -17.12 -14.41 -22.18
CA ALA A 34 -17.11 -13.67 -23.44
C ALA A 34 -17.86 -14.42 -24.55
N LYS A 35 -17.69 -15.74 -24.65
CA LYS A 35 -18.42 -16.58 -25.60
C LYS A 35 -19.94 -16.52 -25.36
N GLN A 36 -20.37 -16.51 -24.10
CA GLN A 36 -21.78 -16.39 -23.73
C GLN A 36 -22.34 -14.99 -24.07
N LEU A 37 -21.58 -13.92 -23.77
CA LEU A 37 -21.95 -12.55 -24.13
C LEU A 37 -22.00 -12.33 -25.65
N ALA A 38 -21.18 -13.02 -26.44
CA ALA A 38 -21.25 -12.95 -27.90
C ALA A 38 -22.59 -13.48 -28.44
N VAL A 39 -23.22 -14.44 -27.75
CA VAL A 39 -24.55 -14.98 -28.08
C VAL A 39 -25.66 -14.14 -27.46
N ASN A 40 -25.46 -13.61 -26.25
CA ASN A 40 -26.41 -12.76 -25.55
C ASN A 40 -25.75 -11.50 -24.94
N PRO A 41 -25.61 -10.41 -25.71
CA PRO A 41 -24.79 -9.25 -25.32
C PRO A 41 -25.33 -8.42 -24.15
N LYS A 42 -26.60 -8.60 -23.78
CA LYS A 42 -27.26 -7.80 -22.75
C LYS A 42 -27.49 -8.57 -21.45
N ASP A 43 -26.83 -9.72 -21.26
CA ASP A 43 -26.99 -10.54 -20.05
C ASP A 43 -26.20 -9.97 -18.85
N PRO A 44 -26.86 -9.34 -17.86
CA PRO A 44 -26.15 -8.65 -16.79
C PRO A 44 -25.34 -9.58 -15.86
N PRO A 45 -25.83 -10.78 -15.47
CA PRO A 45 -25.06 -11.76 -14.70
C PRO A 45 -23.76 -12.19 -15.39
N THR A 46 -23.81 -12.54 -16.67
CA THR A 46 -22.61 -12.96 -17.42
C THR A 46 -21.64 -11.79 -17.58
N TYR A 47 -22.13 -10.56 -17.73
CA TYR A 47 -21.28 -9.36 -17.79
C TYR A 47 -20.56 -9.11 -16.45
N GLN A 48 -21.25 -9.27 -15.32
CA GLN A 48 -20.61 -9.19 -14.00
C GLN A 48 -19.56 -10.28 -13.82
N LEU A 49 -19.86 -11.52 -14.25
CA LEU A 49 -18.92 -12.63 -14.19
C LEU A 49 -17.66 -12.33 -15.02
N TYR A 50 -17.83 -11.85 -16.25
CA TYR A 50 -16.74 -11.42 -17.13
C TYR A 50 -15.88 -10.33 -16.49
N SER A 51 -16.51 -9.30 -15.92
CA SER A 51 -15.81 -8.20 -15.24
C SER A 51 -15.01 -8.69 -14.02
N ASN A 52 -15.56 -9.63 -13.24
CA ASN A 52 -14.86 -10.21 -12.10
C ASN A 52 -13.67 -11.07 -12.54
N HIS A 53 -13.82 -11.89 -13.57
CA HIS A 53 -12.71 -12.69 -14.11
C HIS A 53 -11.63 -11.82 -14.76
N SER A 54 -12.01 -10.72 -15.41
CA SER A 54 -11.08 -9.74 -15.95
C SER A 54 -10.19 -9.11 -14.88
N LYS A 55 -10.65 -8.97 -13.62
CA LYS A 55 -9.80 -8.49 -12.51
C LYS A 55 -8.85 -9.58 -11.99
N SER A 56 -9.24 -10.85 -12.14
CA SER A 56 -8.45 -11.99 -11.68
C SER A 56 -7.24 -12.30 -12.57
N VAL A 57 -7.24 -11.85 -13.83
CA VAL A 57 -6.10 -11.99 -14.75
C VAL A 57 -4.99 -10.95 -14.50
N ASP A 58 -5.26 -9.88 -13.75
CA ASP A 58 -4.28 -8.83 -13.41
C ASP A 58 -3.46 -9.12 -12.13
N CYS A 59 -3.62 -10.30 -11.52
CA CYS A 59 -3.01 -10.63 -10.23
C CYS A 59 -1.58 -11.16 -10.36
N ALA A 60 -0.62 -10.31 -10.77
CA ALA A 60 0.79 -10.61 -10.55
C ALA A 60 1.10 -10.65 -9.03
N PRO A 61 2.00 -11.52 -8.55
CA PRO A 61 2.36 -11.58 -7.13
C PRO A 61 2.73 -10.21 -6.57
N GLY A 62 2.13 -9.81 -5.45
CA GLY A 62 2.38 -8.53 -4.80
C GLY A 62 1.54 -7.34 -5.29
N GLN A 63 0.81 -7.46 -6.41
CA GLN A 63 -0.03 -6.35 -6.94
C GLN A 63 -1.15 -5.95 -5.98
N ARG A 64 -1.86 -6.93 -5.43
CA ARG A 64 -2.94 -6.68 -4.47
C ARG A 64 -2.41 -6.04 -3.20
N GLU A 65 -1.27 -6.51 -2.70
CA GLU A 65 -0.61 -5.95 -1.53
C GLU A 65 -0.12 -4.52 -1.79
N CYS A 66 0.36 -4.21 -3.00
CA CYS A 66 0.66 -2.84 -3.43
C CYS A 66 -0.59 -1.96 -3.41
N ASP A 67 -1.72 -2.42 -3.95
CA ASP A 67 -2.98 -1.68 -3.96
C ASP A 67 -3.50 -1.39 -2.55
N GLU A 68 -3.53 -2.40 -1.67
CA GLU A 68 -3.91 -2.23 -0.28
C GLU A 68 -2.96 -1.26 0.47
N SER A 69 -1.68 -1.26 0.12
CA SER A 69 -0.67 -0.37 0.70
C SER A 69 -0.82 1.07 0.23
N ILE A 70 -1.11 1.27 -1.05
CA ILE A 70 -1.45 2.57 -1.67
C ILE A 70 -2.70 3.16 -1.00
N ASP A 71 -3.73 2.35 -0.78
CA ASP A 71 -4.94 2.77 -0.09
C ASP A 71 -4.68 3.25 1.36
N LYS A 72 -3.77 2.58 2.08
CA LYS A 72 -3.36 2.99 3.43
C LYS A 72 -2.61 4.32 3.43
N LEU A 73 -1.72 4.54 2.47
CA LEU A 73 -1.04 5.83 2.30
C LEU A 73 -2.03 6.96 1.97
N ASN A 74 -2.97 6.71 1.05
CA ASN A 74 -4.02 7.69 0.71
C ASN A 74 -4.92 8.03 1.90
N ARG A 75 -5.18 7.09 2.82
CA ARG A 75 -5.86 7.40 4.09
C ARG A 75 -4.98 8.28 4.97
N SER A 76 -3.73 7.89 5.17
CA SER A 76 -2.77 8.64 6.00
C SER A 76 -2.57 10.08 5.53
N ILE A 77 -2.53 10.31 4.21
CA ILE A 77 -2.44 11.65 3.61
C ILE A 77 -3.73 12.45 3.88
N ARG A 78 -4.91 11.84 3.71
CA ARG A 78 -6.19 12.50 4.01
C ARG A 78 -6.32 12.89 5.48
N ASP A 79 -5.85 12.04 6.38
CA ASP A 79 -5.87 12.31 7.82
C ASP A 79 -4.95 13.50 8.18
N LEU A 80 -3.77 13.57 7.56
CA LEU A 80 -2.85 14.70 7.71
C LEU A 80 -3.43 15.99 7.12
N ASP A 81 -4.11 15.93 5.99
CA ASP A 81 -4.79 17.08 5.39
C ASP A 81 -5.92 17.61 6.28
N GLN A 82 -6.73 16.72 6.83
CA GLN A 82 -7.77 17.09 7.78
C GLN A 82 -7.17 17.73 9.04
N ALA A 83 -6.08 17.17 9.56
CA ALA A 83 -5.37 17.74 10.70
C ALA A 83 -4.77 19.12 10.37
N SER A 84 -4.21 19.31 9.17
CA SER A 84 -3.66 20.61 8.75
C SER A 84 -4.75 21.67 8.65
N LEU A 85 -5.90 21.35 8.04
CA LEU A 85 -7.06 22.24 7.98
C LEU A 85 -7.62 22.57 9.38
N ALA A 86 -7.68 21.58 10.27
CA ALA A 86 -8.14 21.77 11.63
C ALA A 86 -7.13 22.58 12.48
N ALA A 87 -5.83 22.48 12.19
CA ALA A 87 -4.78 23.29 12.84
C ALA A 87 -4.91 24.76 12.43
N ILE A 88 -5.09 25.03 11.14
CA ILE A 88 -5.28 26.37 10.57
C ILE A 88 -6.53 27.04 11.15
N SER A 89 -7.63 26.28 11.30
CA SER A 89 -8.89 26.78 11.86
C SER A 89 -8.93 26.81 13.39
N GLN A 90 -7.82 26.47 14.08
CA GLN A 90 -7.74 26.39 15.54
C GLN A 90 -8.81 25.45 16.15
N SER A 91 -9.22 24.42 15.41
CA SER A 91 -10.24 23.45 15.79
C SER A 91 -9.66 22.07 16.16
N LEU A 92 -8.32 21.94 16.17
CA LEU A 92 -7.63 20.73 16.60
C LEU A 92 -7.99 20.40 18.05
N GLN A 93 -8.78 19.34 18.26
CA GLN A 93 -9.28 19.00 19.59
C GLN A 93 -8.18 18.44 20.49
N GLN A 94 -7.97 19.08 21.63
CA GLN A 94 -7.03 18.63 22.66
C GLN A 94 -7.59 17.42 23.42
N ARG A 95 -7.39 16.21 22.89
CA ARG A 95 -7.48 14.97 23.68
C ARG A 95 -6.23 14.16 23.43
N THR A 96 -5.31 14.21 24.39
CA THR A 96 -4.07 13.46 24.25
C THR A 96 -3.63 12.87 25.58
N GLU A 97 -3.26 11.60 25.54
CA GLU A 97 -2.76 10.84 26.69
C GLU A 97 -1.21 10.84 26.75
N LYS A 98 -0.54 11.16 25.62
CA LYS A 98 0.92 11.11 25.47
C LYS A 98 1.54 12.51 25.51
N SER A 99 2.79 12.60 25.96
CA SER A 99 3.57 13.84 25.91
C SER A 99 4.04 14.16 24.48
N LEU A 100 4.40 15.42 24.22
CA LEU A 100 4.97 15.85 22.93
C LEU A 100 6.19 15.00 22.55
N ARG A 101 7.07 14.75 23.54
CA ARG A 101 8.23 13.89 23.37
C ARG A 101 7.84 12.46 22.98
N GLY A 102 6.79 11.90 23.59
CA GLY A 102 6.29 10.58 23.26
C GLY A 102 5.80 10.47 21.81
N PHE A 103 5.13 11.51 21.30
CA PHE A 103 4.75 11.56 19.89
C PHE A 103 5.95 11.70 18.95
N GLN A 104 6.92 12.56 19.29
CA GLN A 104 8.15 12.71 18.52
C GLN A 104 8.94 11.40 18.45
N GLU A 105 9.07 10.67 19.56
CA GLU A 105 9.72 9.35 19.59
C GLU A 105 8.97 8.33 18.72
N GLN A 106 7.64 8.32 18.75
CA GLN A 106 6.82 7.47 17.86
C GLN A 106 7.04 7.79 16.37
N MET A 107 7.06 9.08 16.02
CA MET A 107 7.32 9.52 14.65
C MET A 107 8.72 9.13 14.19
N ILE A 108 9.74 9.35 15.02
CA ILE A 108 11.13 9.00 14.72
C ILE A 108 11.27 7.49 14.53
N GLY A 109 10.63 6.69 15.39
CA GLY A 109 10.61 5.23 15.24
C GLY A 109 10.01 4.80 13.91
N SER A 110 8.82 5.31 13.58
CA SER A 110 8.13 5.00 12.33
C SER A 110 8.94 5.42 11.11
N ALA A 111 9.52 6.63 11.13
CA ALA A 111 10.34 7.14 10.03
C ALA A 111 11.61 6.32 9.79
N ARG A 112 12.25 5.80 10.84
CA ARG A 112 13.42 4.91 10.72
C ARG A 112 13.06 3.60 10.05
N GLU A 113 11.95 2.99 10.47
CA GLU A 113 11.48 1.74 9.88
C GLU A 113 11.09 1.91 8.41
N ILE A 114 10.41 3.01 8.07
CA ILE A 114 10.10 3.37 6.68
C ILE A 114 11.39 3.50 5.86
N HIS A 115 12.38 4.23 6.38
CA HIS A 115 13.66 4.41 5.70
C HIS A 115 14.41 3.09 5.46
N ASP A 116 14.46 2.21 6.45
CA ASP A 116 15.10 0.89 6.31
C ASP A 116 14.38 0.03 5.25
N LEU A 117 13.04 0.06 5.26
CA LEU A 117 12.22 -0.69 4.30
C LEU A 117 12.30 -0.14 2.87
N CYS A 118 12.57 1.15 2.66
CA CYS A 118 12.73 1.72 1.32
C CYS A 118 13.76 0.95 0.47
N SER A 119 14.93 0.63 1.05
CA SER A 119 15.97 -0.13 0.33
C SER A 119 15.49 -1.54 -0.03
N LYS A 120 14.87 -2.22 0.93
CA LYS A 120 14.33 -3.57 0.78
C LYS A 120 13.22 -3.66 -0.26
N VAL A 121 12.30 -2.69 -0.29
CA VAL A 121 11.21 -2.63 -1.28
C VAL A 121 11.79 -2.42 -2.68
N LYS A 122 12.75 -1.50 -2.83
CA LYS A 122 13.43 -1.24 -4.10
C LYS A 122 14.12 -2.50 -4.64
N ASP A 123 14.81 -3.25 -3.79
CA ASP A 123 15.52 -4.46 -4.20
C ASP A 123 14.56 -5.56 -4.61
N SER A 124 13.46 -5.76 -3.87
CA SER A 124 12.44 -6.75 -4.25
C SER A 124 11.66 -6.38 -5.50
N ALA A 125 11.40 -5.10 -5.75
CA ALA A 125 10.77 -4.66 -7.00
C ALA A 125 11.59 -5.07 -8.24
N LYS A 126 12.93 -5.20 -8.10
CA LYS A 126 13.81 -5.56 -9.22
C LYS A 126 14.12 -7.05 -9.34
N ALA A 127 14.19 -7.75 -8.21
CA ALA A 127 14.81 -9.07 -8.16
C ALA A 127 13.99 -10.14 -7.41
N GLU A 128 13.01 -9.74 -6.59
CA GLU A 128 12.25 -10.66 -5.73
C GLU A 128 10.75 -10.28 -5.73
N PRO A 129 10.05 -10.38 -6.88
CA PRO A 129 8.63 -10.02 -6.96
C PRO A 129 7.75 -10.81 -5.97
N GLU A 130 8.15 -12.02 -5.58
CA GLU A 130 7.50 -12.82 -4.55
C GLU A 130 7.55 -12.19 -3.15
N ASN A 131 8.54 -11.34 -2.87
CA ASN A 131 8.72 -10.64 -1.59
C ASN A 131 8.18 -9.21 -1.62
N LEU A 132 7.96 -8.63 -2.80
CA LEU A 132 7.54 -7.23 -2.96
C LEU A 132 6.29 -6.93 -2.14
N GLY A 133 5.23 -7.74 -2.30
CA GLY A 133 3.97 -7.58 -1.59
C GLY A 133 4.10 -7.53 -0.07
N HIS A 134 4.95 -8.39 0.50
CA HIS A 134 5.22 -8.39 1.94
C HIS A 134 5.91 -7.11 2.39
N ARG A 135 6.92 -6.65 1.65
CA ARG A 135 7.72 -5.48 2.02
C ARG A 135 6.94 -4.17 1.89
N VAL A 136 6.13 -4.01 0.85
CA VAL A 136 5.25 -2.84 0.71
C VAL A 136 4.20 -2.80 1.82
N THR A 137 3.64 -3.96 2.20
CA THR A 137 2.68 -4.07 3.30
C THR A 137 3.31 -3.66 4.63
N MET A 138 4.54 -4.11 4.90
CA MET A 138 5.30 -3.70 6.08
C MET A 138 5.56 -2.20 6.09
N MET A 139 6.05 -1.65 4.97
CA MET A 139 6.34 -0.22 4.86
C MET A 139 5.09 0.63 5.09
N ALA A 140 3.96 0.24 4.47
CA ALA A 140 2.67 0.92 4.64
C ALA A 140 2.16 0.90 6.09
N SER A 141 2.46 -0.16 6.86
CA SER A 141 1.99 -0.30 8.24
C SER A 141 2.52 0.77 9.19
N TYR A 142 3.67 1.38 8.87
CA TYR A 142 4.29 2.43 9.68
C TYR A 142 3.73 3.83 9.41
N PHE A 143 2.97 4.04 8.33
CA PHE A 143 2.40 5.35 8.02
C PHE A 143 1.23 5.73 8.93
N GLY A 144 0.45 4.77 9.43
CA GLY A 144 -0.58 5.04 10.45
C GLY A 144 0.03 5.62 11.72
N PRO A 145 0.96 4.91 12.39
CA PRO A 145 1.68 5.43 13.55
C PRO A 145 2.45 6.73 13.29
N LEU A 146 3.00 6.93 12.08
CA LEU A 146 3.65 8.19 11.71
C LEU A 146 2.65 9.35 11.68
N SER A 147 1.49 9.17 11.01
CA SER A 147 0.43 10.17 10.92
C SER A 147 -0.17 10.47 12.30
N ASP A 148 -0.52 9.44 13.08
CA ASP A 148 -1.03 9.61 14.45
C ASP A 148 -0.05 10.36 15.33
N GLY A 149 1.25 10.08 15.16
CA GLY A 149 2.33 10.77 15.84
C GLY A 149 2.40 12.25 15.47
N ALA A 150 2.30 12.57 14.17
CA ALA A 150 2.33 13.94 13.67
C ALA A 150 1.12 14.75 14.15
N VAL A 151 -0.09 14.19 14.07
CA VAL A 151 -1.32 14.82 14.56
C VAL A 151 -1.24 15.04 16.07
N GLY A 152 -0.80 14.03 16.82
CA GLY A 152 -0.62 14.11 18.27
C GLY A 152 0.41 15.15 18.70
N ALA A 153 1.54 15.24 17.98
CA ALA A 153 2.55 16.27 18.22
C ALA A 153 2.03 17.67 17.88
N ALA A 154 1.34 17.82 16.74
CA ALA A 154 0.72 19.08 16.32
C ALA A 154 -0.27 19.62 17.37
N LEU A 155 -1.04 18.76 18.04
CA LEU A 155 -1.94 19.16 19.14
C LEU A 155 -1.24 19.86 20.31
N LEU A 156 0.03 19.51 20.56
CA LEU A 156 0.79 19.98 21.71
C LEU A 156 1.76 21.13 21.38
N ILE A 157 1.97 21.43 20.10
CA ILE A 157 2.82 22.52 19.64
C ILE A 157 2.03 23.83 19.70
N GLN A 158 2.52 24.80 20.49
CA GLN A 158 1.90 26.12 20.61
C GLN A 158 2.18 27.04 19.41
N ASN A 159 3.33 26.85 18.76
CA ASN A 159 3.73 27.66 17.64
C ASN A 159 3.04 27.18 16.36
N SER A 160 2.10 27.97 15.84
CA SER A 160 1.32 27.60 14.64
C SER A 160 2.20 27.28 13.43
N LYS A 161 3.33 27.97 13.23
CA LYS A 161 4.26 27.67 12.13
C LYS A 161 4.88 26.27 12.31
N GLN A 162 5.32 25.93 13.52
CA GLN A 162 5.88 24.60 13.80
C GLN A 162 4.80 23.50 13.74
N GLN A 163 3.58 23.81 14.16
CA GLN A 163 2.43 22.91 14.11
C GLN A 163 2.07 22.55 12.66
N THR A 164 1.97 23.53 11.75
CA THR A 164 1.72 23.26 10.34
C THR A 164 2.93 22.57 9.69
N HIS A 165 4.14 22.98 10.05
CA HIS A 165 5.37 22.42 9.47
C HIS A 165 5.52 20.92 9.73
N ILE A 166 5.20 20.42 10.93
CA ILE A 166 5.31 18.98 11.23
C ILE A 166 4.29 18.15 10.45
N LEU A 167 3.09 18.68 10.23
CA LEU A 167 2.04 18.03 9.42
C LEU A 167 2.44 18.00 7.94
N ASP A 168 2.89 19.14 7.40
CA ASP A 168 3.30 19.27 6.00
C ASP A 168 4.49 18.36 5.67
N LEU A 169 5.52 18.33 6.52
CA LEU A 169 6.67 17.45 6.31
C LEU A 169 6.26 15.98 6.34
N THR A 170 5.40 15.59 7.28
CA THR A 170 4.91 14.21 7.37
C THR A 170 4.10 13.83 6.13
N LYS A 171 3.28 14.77 5.63
CA LYS A 171 2.53 14.60 4.38
C LYS A 171 3.48 14.43 3.19
N THR A 172 4.50 15.27 3.05
CA THR A 172 5.49 15.14 1.97
C THR A 172 6.17 13.77 1.97
N VAL A 173 6.49 13.21 3.15
CA VAL A 173 7.04 11.84 3.26
C VAL A 173 6.02 10.80 2.79
N ALA A 174 4.75 10.92 3.17
CA ALA A 174 3.70 10.01 2.73
C ALA A 174 3.43 10.10 1.21
N GLU A 175 3.40 11.30 0.63
CA GLU A 175 3.26 11.52 -0.81
C GLU A 175 4.45 10.95 -1.58
N SER A 176 5.68 11.14 -1.08
CA SER A 176 6.89 10.59 -1.69
C SER A 176 6.88 9.05 -1.65
N ALA A 177 6.46 8.47 -0.53
CA ALA A 177 6.31 7.02 -0.40
C ALA A 177 5.20 6.46 -1.31
N LEU A 178 4.12 7.22 -1.51
CA LEU A 178 3.05 6.84 -2.44
C LEU A 178 3.56 6.78 -3.88
N GLN A 179 4.29 7.80 -4.34
CA GLN A 179 4.91 7.78 -5.67
C GLN A 179 5.93 6.65 -5.81
N PHE A 180 6.69 6.36 -4.75
CA PHE A 180 7.60 5.23 -4.69
C PHE A 180 6.87 3.89 -4.82
N MET A 181 5.74 3.69 -4.12
CA MET A 181 4.94 2.47 -4.24
C MET A 181 4.33 2.29 -5.63
N TYR A 182 3.84 3.36 -6.27
CA TYR A 182 3.39 3.28 -7.66
C TYR A 182 4.53 2.85 -8.59
N SER A 183 5.71 3.45 -8.43
CA SER A 183 6.90 3.11 -9.23
C SER A 183 7.32 1.64 -9.04
N CYS A 184 7.22 1.11 -7.83
CA CYS A 184 7.49 -0.30 -7.54
C CYS A 184 6.40 -1.26 -8.03
N LYS A 185 5.16 -0.78 -8.22
CA LYS A 185 4.06 -1.56 -8.76
C LYS A 185 4.13 -1.69 -10.28
N GLU A 186 4.62 -0.66 -10.96
CA GLU A 186 4.71 -0.57 -12.42
C GLU A 186 6.01 -1.13 -13.02
N GLY A 187 7.08 -1.21 -12.23
CA GLY A 187 8.40 -1.72 -12.64
C GLY A 187 8.54 -3.22 -12.50
#